data_AF-A0A0B0ECT6-F1
#
_entry.id   AF-A0A0B0ECT6-F1
#
_cell.length_a   1.000
_cell.length_b   1.000
_cell.length_c   1.000
_cell.angle_alpha   90.00
_cell.angle_beta   90.00
_cell.angle_gamma   90.00
#
_symmetry.space_group_name_H-M   'P 1'
#
loop_
_entity.id
_entity.type
_entity.pdbx_description
1 polymer ?
#
loop_
_entity_poly.entity_id
_entity_poly.type
_entity_poly.pdbx_seq_one_letter_code
_entity_poly.pdbx_strand_id
1 'polypeptide(L)'
;MTIGKKFVLVFSIFLVAVLIGAFFVFKTTREQQSDLVVVNLAANQRILTQKYFKEYINELMPRQVRYSTIKAAEIATIQIVEDRKQYTKNIIAKLKKDGITNVHPNRNYTNLDGGIPLPATFVQEVSSTINKQGVYSYDLLSKWNINKEKNLRTDFEREAFDFLYQDKGNVFSRFMEHNGIFTLRYATPDVAGAEACVKCHNSHEDSPKKDFKLGEVMGILVVNIPIGTMSAKTEAFFADSDDGKFGEDTFLKTKKVFDTTLGALISGGKAPLDMEMKKFTTLPACNDRPILAKLIEAKKYWNTTQANLQALLDTEINSAEYIVAYDDAFTSANSTMHAINDAAALYQAGSKERMSMLLKIQTLSVIIVCAVIGLGWLLFARPLINFLSGLVAKLSDSSEHIALAAEELSSAGQSLAQVHQNRHPLWKRHRHPWKRCHP
;
A
#
# COMPACT_ATOMS: atom_id res chain seq x y z
N MET A 1 -7.12 -40.05 59.71
CA MET A 1 -6.60 -38.73 59.25
C MET A 1 -7.36 -37.63 59.98
N THR A 2 -6.68 -36.70 60.65
CA THR A 2 -7.32 -35.55 61.34
C THR A 2 -8.00 -34.62 60.32
N ILE A 3 -9.03 -33.87 60.74
CA ILE A 3 -9.76 -32.91 59.89
C ILE A 3 -8.79 -31.93 59.22
N GLY A 4 -7.78 -31.43 59.95
CA GLY A 4 -6.74 -30.56 59.39
C GLY A 4 -5.93 -31.21 58.27
N LYS A 5 -5.53 -32.49 58.39
CA LYS A 5 -4.81 -33.20 57.31
C LYS A 5 -5.68 -33.40 56.06
N LYS A 6 -6.99 -33.61 56.22
CA LYS A 6 -7.93 -33.74 55.09
C LYS A 6 -8.14 -32.39 54.38
N PHE A 7 -8.23 -31.30 55.13
CA PHE A 7 -8.31 -29.95 54.58
C PHE A 7 -7.05 -29.59 53.79
N VAL A 8 -5.86 -29.83 54.36
CA VAL A 8 -4.58 -29.58 53.67
C VAL A 8 -4.48 -30.40 52.39
N LEU A 9 -4.91 -31.67 52.38
CA LEU A 9 -4.91 -32.51 51.18
C LEU A 9 -5.81 -31.94 50.08
N VAL A 10 -7.06 -31.60 50.39
CA VAL A 10 -8.00 -31.06 49.40
C VAL A 10 -7.60 -29.67 48.92
N PHE A 11 -7.11 -28.81 49.81
CA PHE A 11 -6.57 -27.51 49.44
C PHE A 11 -5.33 -27.64 48.55
N SER A 12 -4.45 -28.60 48.82
CA SER A 12 -3.27 -28.86 47.98
C SER A 12 -3.66 -29.37 46.60
N ILE A 13 -4.63 -30.29 46.50
CA ILE A 13 -5.17 -30.77 45.22
C ILE A 13 -5.81 -29.62 44.44
N PHE A 14 -6.59 -28.77 45.10
CA PHE A 14 -7.19 -27.58 44.50
C PHE A 14 -6.13 -26.61 43.98
N LEU A 15 -5.13 -26.27 44.79
CA LEU A 15 -4.03 -25.37 44.42
C LEU A 15 -3.26 -25.91 43.20
N VAL A 16 -2.94 -27.20 43.19
CA VAL A 16 -2.26 -27.86 42.06
C VAL A 16 -3.12 -27.82 40.81
N ALA A 17 -4.42 -28.10 40.90
CA ALA A 17 -5.34 -28.03 39.76
C ALA A 17 -5.44 -26.61 39.17
N VAL A 18 -5.50 -25.59 40.02
CA VAL A 18 -5.53 -24.18 39.59
C VAL A 18 -4.22 -23.77 38.93
N LEU A 19 -3.07 -24.14 39.49
CA LEU A 19 -1.76 -23.82 38.92
C LEU A 19 -1.55 -24.51 37.55
N ILE A 20 -1.96 -25.77 37.42
CA ILE A 20 -1.91 -26.49 36.14
C ILE A 20 -2.84 -25.79 35.12
N GLY A 21 -4.07 -25.47 35.51
CA GLY A 21 -5.01 -24.74 34.65
C GLY A 21 -4.44 -23.39 34.18
N ALA A 22 -3.88 -22.60 35.10
CA ALA A 22 -3.26 -21.31 34.78
C ALA A 22 -2.05 -21.47 33.84
N PHE A 23 -1.20 -22.48 34.05
CA PHE A 23 -0.07 -22.78 33.17
C PHE A 23 -0.53 -23.13 31.75
N PHE A 24 -1.54 -23.99 31.60
CA PHE A 24 -2.09 -24.34 30.29
C PHE A 24 -2.73 -23.14 29.58
N VAL A 25 -3.48 -22.31 30.30
CA VAL A 25 -4.04 -21.06 29.76
C VAL A 25 -2.91 -20.16 29.29
N PHE A 26 -1.92 -19.88 30.13
CA PHE A 26 -0.81 -18.99 29.78
C PHE A 26 -0.02 -19.49 28.57
N LYS A 27 0.33 -20.78 28.54
CA LYS A 27 1.03 -21.41 27.41
C LYS A 27 0.21 -21.30 26.13
N THR A 28 -1.08 -21.66 26.18
CA THR A 28 -1.95 -21.66 25.00
C THR A 28 -2.22 -20.24 24.51
N THR A 29 -2.43 -19.27 25.39
CA THR A 29 -2.60 -17.85 25.02
C THR A 29 -1.36 -17.31 24.30
N ARG A 30 -0.17 -17.70 24.74
CA ARG A 30 1.09 -17.30 24.08
C ARG A 30 1.24 -17.94 22.69
N GLU A 31 0.87 -19.21 22.54
CA GLU A 31 0.81 -19.89 21.23
C GLU A 31 -0.20 -19.22 20.30
N GLN A 32 -1.36 -18.80 20.81
CA GLN A 32 -2.38 -18.09 20.03
C GLN A 32 -1.94 -16.70 19.55
N GLN A 33 -1.24 -15.93 20.37
CA GLN A 33 -0.70 -14.64 19.94
C GLN A 33 0.29 -14.82 18.78
N SER A 34 1.12 -15.87 18.84
CA SER A 34 2.03 -16.23 17.75
C SER A 34 1.25 -16.61 16.48
N ASP A 35 0.19 -17.42 16.60
CA ASP A 35 -0.66 -17.82 15.47
C ASP A 35 -1.35 -16.61 14.81
N LEU A 36 -1.86 -15.66 15.60
CA LEU A 36 -2.52 -14.46 15.08
C LEU A 36 -1.56 -13.60 14.24
N VAL A 37 -0.30 -13.48 14.66
CA VAL A 37 0.73 -12.75 13.92
C VAL A 37 1.01 -13.42 12.57
N VAL A 38 1.14 -14.74 12.53
CA VAL A 38 1.34 -15.51 11.29
C VAL A 38 0.14 -15.33 10.35
N VAL A 39 -1.08 -15.46 10.87
CA VAL A 39 -2.34 -15.27 10.11
C VAL A 39 -2.39 -13.88 9.48
N ASN A 40 -2.11 -12.83 10.26
CA ASN A 40 -2.14 -11.46 9.78
C ASN A 40 -1.06 -11.20 8.71
N LEU A 41 0.15 -11.71 8.91
CA LEU A 41 1.23 -11.58 7.92
C LEU A 41 0.91 -12.30 6.61
N ALA A 42 0.36 -13.52 6.69
CA ALA A 42 -0.10 -14.26 5.51
C ALA A 42 -1.23 -13.51 4.77
N ALA A 43 -2.22 -12.99 5.50
CA ALA A 43 -3.29 -12.20 4.91
C ALA A 43 -2.77 -10.90 4.24
N ASN A 44 -1.79 -10.23 4.86
CA ASN A 44 -1.21 -9.01 4.33
C ASN A 44 -0.41 -9.23 3.02
N GLN A 45 0.09 -10.44 2.77
CA GLN A 45 0.76 -10.77 1.49
C GLN A 45 -0.15 -10.53 0.28
N ARG A 46 -1.47 -10.72 0.44
CA ARG A 46 -2.45 -10.43 -0.61
C ARG A 46 -2.41 -8.95 -1.00
N ILE A 47 -2.44 -8.07 0.01
CA ILE A 47 -2.41 -6.60 -0.18
C ILE A 47 -1.09 -6.19 -0.82
N LEU A 48 0.03 -6.79 -0.39
CA LEU A 48 1.34 -6.52 -0.97
C LEU A 48 1.45 -6.94 -2.44
N THR A 49 0.84 -8.06 -2.83
CA THR A 49 0.79 -8.48 -4.25
C THR A 49 0.09 -7.44 -5.11
N GLN A 50 -1.09 -6.98 -4.66
CA GLN A 50 -1.87 -5.96 -5.37
C GLN A 50 -1.16 -4.60 -5.39
N LYS A 51 -0.55 -4.22 -4.27
CA LYS A 51 0.24 -2.98 -4.14
C LYS A 51 1.43 -3.00 -5.09
N TYR A 52 2.17 -4.11 -5.15
CA TYR A 52 3.31 -4.27 -6.04
C TYR A 52 2.91 -4.11 -7.51
N PHE A 53 1.88 -4.83 -7.96
CA PHE A 53 1.37 -4.72 -9.33
C PHE A 53 0.94 -3.29 -9.65
N LYS A 54 0.14 -2.66 -8.77
CA LYS A 54 -0.32 -1.28 -8.96
C LYS A 54 0.84 -0.29 -9.04
N GLU A 55 1.81 -0.39 -8.14
CA GLU A 55 2.98 0.48 -8.13
C GLU A 55 3.81 0.31 -9.40
N TYR A 56 4.04 -0.93 -9.83
CA TYR A 56 4.76 -1.23 -11.07
C TYR A 56 4.07 -0.60 -12.30
N ILE A 57 2.76 -0.82 -12.46
CA ILE A 57 2.01 -0.24 -13.58
C ILE A 57 2.00 1.28 -13.52
N ASN A 58 1.85 1.87 -12.33
CA ASN A 58 1.90 3.33 -12.17
C ASN A 58 3.22 3.94 -12.64
N GLU A 59 4.35 3.23 -12.46
CA GLU A 59 5.65 3.69 -12.96
C GLU A 59 5.85 3.47 -14.46
N LEU A 60 5.09 2.56 -15.08
CA LEU A 60 5.09 2.42 -16.54
C LEU A 60 4.29 3.53 -17.24
N MET A 61 3.32 4.16 -16.54
CA MET A 61 2.45 5.18 -17.14
C MET A 61 3.22 6.36 -17.77
N PRO A 62 4.22 6.99 -17.12
CA PRO A 62 5.04 8.03 -17.75
C PRO A 62 5.71 7.57 -19.04
N ARG A 63 6.26 6.36 -19.06
CA ARG A 63 6.91 5.78 -20.23
C ARG A 63 5.92 5.61 -21.38
N GLN A 64 4.74 5.08 -21.09
CA GLN A 64 3.69 4.89 -22.10
C GLN A 64 3.19 6.21 -22.69
N VAL A 65 2.97 7.22 -21.85
CA VAL A 65 2.55 8.55 -22.31
C VAL A 65 3.64 9.19 -23.17
N ARG A 66 4.90 9.19 -22.71
CA ARG A 66 6.03 9.74 -23.48
C ARG A 66 6.18 9.06 -24.84
N TYR A 67 6.14 7.73 -24.86
CA TYR A 67 6.24 6.95 -26.09
C TYR A 67 5.13 7.32 -27.07
N SER A 68 3.88 7.36 -26.59
CA SER A 68 2.71 7.71 -27.41
C SER A 68 2.81 9.13 -28.00
N THR A 69 3.25 10.10 -27.19
CA THR A 69 3.41 11.49 -27.64
C THR A 69 4.55 11.63 -28.66
N ILE A 70 5.67 10.96 -28.44
CA ILE A 70 6.80 10.95 -29.39
C ILE A 70 6.38 10.28 -30.70
N LYS A 71 5.69 9.15 -30.64
CA LYS A 71 5.19 8.46 -31.84
C LYS A 71 4.20 9.31 -32.63
N ALA A 72 3.33 10.05 -31.97
CA ALA A 72 2.45 11.00 -32.65
C ALA A 72 3.23 12.09 -33.40
N ALA A 73 4.26 12.67 -32.78
CA ALA A 73 5.13 13.66 -33.42
C ALA A 73 5.92 13.08 -34.59
N GLU A 74 6.42 11.85 -34.45
CA GLU A 74 7.13 11.12 -35.49
C GLU A 74 6.23 10.85 -36.70
N ILE A 75 5.01 10.34 -36.48
CA ILE A 75 4.03 10.08 -37.55
C ILE A 75 3.68 11.38 -38.29
N ALA A 76 3.40 12.46 -37.57
CA ALA A 76 3.12 13.77 -38.18
C ALA A 76 4.32 14.27 -39.00
N THR A 77 5.53 14.13 -38.46
CA THR A 77 6.78 14.52 -39.15
C THR A 77 6.96 13.75 -40.45
N ILE A 78 6.80 12.42 -40.42
CA ILE A 78 6.91 11.56 -41.61
C ILE A 78 5.90 12.00 -42.67
N GLN A 79 4.65 12.21 -42.28
CA GLN A 79 3.61 12.65 -43.20
C GLN A 79 3.96 14.00 -43.84
N ILE A 80 4.33 15.02 -43.06
CA ILE A 80 4.68 16.36 -43.55
C ILE A 80 5.86 16.29 -44.54
N VAL A 81 6.89 15.52 -44.21
CA VAL A 81 8.10 15.38 -45.03
C VAL A 81 7.79 14.65 -46.34
N GLU A 82 7.07 13.53 -46.29
CA GLU A 82 6.71 12.78 -47.49
C GLU A 82 5.71 13.53 -48.37
N ASP A 83 4.73 14.24 -47.81
CA ASP A 83 3.80 15.08 -48.57
C ASP A 83 4.55 16.16 -49.37
N ARG A 84 5.48 16.88 -48.72
CA ARG A 84 6.34 17.88 -49.39
C ARG A 84 7.15 17.25 -50.52
N LYS A 85 7.70 16.06 -50.29
CA LYS A 85 8.50 15.32 -51.26
C LYS A 85 7.67 14.85 -52.45
N GLN A 86 6.48 14.30 -52.22
CA GLN A 86 5.55 13.89 -53.28
C GLN A 86 5.09 15.09 -54.11
N TYR A 87 4.74 16.22 -53.47
CA TYR A 87 4.39 17.45 -54.17
C TYR A 87 5.55 17.94 -55.06
N THR A 88 6.78 17.96 -54.53
CA THR A 88 7.96 18.40 -55.27
C THR A 88 8.24 17.50 -56.48
N LYS A 89 8.19 16.18 -56.29
CA LYS A 89 8.52 15.19 -57.32
C LYS A 89 7.44 15.04 -58.37
N ASN A 90 6.20 14.83 -57.95
CA ASN A 90 5.12 14.40 -58.85
C ASN A 90 4.33 15.57 -59.43
N ILE A 91 4.42 16.76 -58.83
CA ILE A 91 3.77 17.97 -59.34
C ILE A 91 4.83 18.87 -59.98
N ILE A 92 5.72 19.48 -59.19
CA ILE A 92 6.65 20.50 -59.70
C ILE A 92 7.62 19.91 -60.74
N ALA A 93 8.34 18.83 -60.39
CA ALA A 93 9.33 18.26 -61.30
C ALA A 93 8.67 17.61 -62.53
N LYS A 94 7.47 17.05 -62.39
CA LYS A 94 6.69 16.52 -63.52
C LYS A 94 6.28 17.61 -64.50
N LEU A 95 5.67 18.71 -64.03
CA LEU A 95 5.28 19.83 -64.89
C LEU A 95 6.46 20.39 -65.67
N LYS A 96 7.61 20.53 -65.00
CA LYS A 96 8.87 20.93 -65.65
C LYS A 96 9.33 19.92 -66.71
N LYS A 97 9.29 18.62 -66.39
CA LYS A 97 9.71 17.55 -67.30
C LYS A 97 8.81 17.44 -68.53
N ASP A 98 7.50 17.64 -68.35
CA ASP A 98 6.50 17.57 -69.42
C ASP A 98 6.53 18.83 -70.33
N GLY A 99 7.43 19.78 -70.05
CA GLY A 99 7.60 20.98 -70.87
C GLY A 99 6.50 22.03 -70.67
N ILE A 100 5.76 21.99 -69.55
CA ILE A 100 4.78 23.02 -69.24
C ILE A 100 5.52 24.28 -68.80
N THR A 101 5.55 25.30 -69.66
CA THR A 101 6.34 26.52 -69.47
C THR A 101 5.59 27.64 -68.73
N ASN A 102 4.25 27.63 -68.74
CA ASN A 102 3.45 28.61 -67.99
C ASN A 102 3.14 28.13 -66.56
N VAL A 103 4.16 27.64 -65.85
CA VAL A 103 4.07 27.26 -64.44
C VAL A 103 5.20 27.94 -63.68
N HIS A 104 4.84 28.74 -62.69
CA HIS A 104 5.77 29.61 -61.98
C HIS A 104 5.75 29.32 -60.47
N PRO A 105 6.59 28.38 -59.98
CA PRO A 105 6.73 28.14 -58.55
C PRO A 105 7.21 29.38 -57.82
N ASN A 106 6.39 29.93 -56.92
CA ASN A 106 6.70 31.17 -56.22
C ASN A 106 6.08 31.19 -54.81
N ARG A 107 6.60 32.03 -53.92
CA ARG A 107 5.96 32.30 -52.62
C ARG A 107 4.67 33.11 -52.80
N ASN A 108 4.64 34.06 -53.73
CA ASN A 108 3.48 34.91 -54.03
C ASN A 108 2.62 34.35 -55.18
N TYR A 109 2.50 33.02 -55.24
CA TYR A 109 1.94 32.32 -56.40
C TYR A 109 0.48 32.71 -56.71
N THR A 110 -0.30 33.11 -55.71
CA THR A 110 -1.70 33.52 -55.88
C THR A 110 -1.87 34.76 -56.77
N ASN A 111 -0.80 35.56 -56.91
CA ASN A 111 -0.80 36.79 -57.70
C ASN A 111 -0.12 36.61 -59.08
N LEU A 112 0.22 35.38 -59.46
CA LEU A 112 0.89 35.06 -60.72
C LEU A 112 -0.01 34.16 -61.56
N ASP A 113 -0.21 34.51 -62.84
CA ASP A 113 -0.79 33.55 -63.79
C ASP A 113 0.13 32.31 -63.87
N GLY A 114 -0.46 31.11 -63.87
CA GLY A 114 0.30 29.86 -63.77
C GLY A 114 1.08 29.66 -62.46
N GLY A 115 0.84 30.49 -61.44
CA GLY A 115 1.53 30.41 -60.16
C GLY A 115 1.17 29.14 -59.38
N ILE A 116 2.18 28.45 -58.85
CA ILE A 116 2.01 27.35 -57.88
C ILE A 116 2.90 27.59 -56.65
N PRO A 117 2.51 27.11 -55.46
CA PRO A 117 3.31 27.32 -54.26
C PRO A 117 4.65 26.57 -54.37
N LEU A 118 5.72 27.20 -53.86
CA LEU A 118 6.98 26.50 -53.60
C LEU A 118 6.75 25.36 -52.58
N PRO A 119 7.58 24.30 -52.57
CA PRO A 119 7.43 23.21 -51.60
C PRO A 119 7.41 23.68 -50.15
N ALA A 120 8.27 24.63 -49.79
CA ALA A 120 8.29 25.21 -48.44
C ALA A 120 7.07 26.10 -48.17
N THR A 121 6.59 26.85 -49.18
CA THR A 121 5.37 27.67 -49.05
C THR A 121 4.14 26.80 -48.82
N PHE A 122 4.00 25.71 -49.57
CA PHE A 122 2.92 24.75 -49.39
C PHE A 122 2.88 24.22 -47.95
N VAL A 123 4.02 23.76 -47.43
CA VAL A 123 4.12 23.28 -46.03
C VAL A 123 3.76 24.39 -45.03
N GLN A 124 4.21 25.62 -45.24
CA GLN A 124 3.92 26.75 -44.35
C GLN A 124 2.43 27.15 -44.33
N GLU A 125 1.73 27.02 -45.46
CA GLU A 125 0.29 27.32 -45.55
C GLU A 125 -0.56 26.24 -44.89
N VAL A 126 -0.19 24.97 -45.10
CA VAL A 126 -0.81 23.84 -44.39
C VAL A 126 -0.56 23.99 -42.89
N SER A 127 0.66 24.35 -42.47
CA SER A 127 0.99 24.58 -41.05
C SER A 127 0.20 25.74 -40.46
N SER A 128 0.06 26.86 -41.18
CA SER A 128 -0.77 27.99 -40.76
C SER A 128 -2.23 27.59 -40.50
N THR A 129 -2.76 26.66 -41.30
CA THR A 129 -4.13 26.15 -41.14
C THR A 129 -4.24 25.19 -39.96
N ILE A 130 -3.30 24.26 -39.81
CA ILE A 130 -3.27 23.29 -38.70
C ILE A 130 -3.05 23.98 -37.36
N ASN A 131 -2.12 24.93 -37.29
CA ASN A 131 -1.80 25.68 -36.07
C ASN A 131 -3.03 26.44 -35.52
N LYS A 132 -3.95 26.87 -36.39
CA LYS A 132 -5.22 27.52 -36.00
C LYS A 132 -6.23 26.56 -35.39
N GLN A 133 -6.16 25.26 -35.69
CA GLN A 133 -7.06 24.26 -35.11
C GLN A 133 -6.70 23.93 -33.65
N GLY A 134 -5.45 24.15 -33.24
CA GLY A 134 -5.00 23.98 -31.85
C GLY A 134 -4.84 22.53 -31.39
N VAL A 135 -5.03 21.53 -32.27
CA VAL A 135 -4.84 20.10 -31.94
C VAL A 135 -3.36 19.76 -31.78
N TYR A 136 -2.55 20.21 -32.72
CA TYR A 136 -1.10 20.21 -32.68
C TYR A 136 -0.61 21.38 -33.53
N SER A 137 0.68 21.69 -33.48
CA SER A 137 1.27 22.69 -34.36
C SER A 137 2.57 22.21 -34.96
N TYR A 138 2.92 22.77 -36.12
CA TYR A 138 4.27 22.61 -36.63
C TYR A 138 4.71 23.85 -37.42
N ASP A 139 6.03 24.00 -37.52
CA ASP A 139 6.65 25.07 -38.26
C ASP A 139 7.96 24.63 -38.89
N LEU A 140 8.17 25.09 -40.12
CA LEU A 140 9.45 25.01 -40.80
C LEU A 140 10.26 26.28 -40.48
N LEU A 141 11.39 26.13 -39.80
CA LEU A 141 12.17 27.23 -39.26
C LEU A 141 13.64 27.14 -39.68
N SER A 142 14.32 28.27 -39.76
CA SER A 142 15.76 28.32 -40.05
C SER A 142 16.38 29.61 -39.55
N LYS A 143 17.64 29.58 -39.12
CA LYS A 143 18.44 30.80 -38.89
C LYS A 143 18.84 31.51 -40.19
N TRP A 144 18.75 30.82 -41.32
CA TRP A 144 19.01 31.34 -42.67
C TRP A 144 17.72 31.48 -43.47
N ASN A 145 16.66 31.92 -42.80
CA ASN A 145 15.34 32.05 -43.38
C ASN A 145 15.24 33.21 -44.40
N ILE A 146 14.76 32.88 -45.59
CA ILE A 146 14.35 33.86 -46.61
C ILE A 146 13.09 34.59 -46.12
N ASN A 147 12.06 33.83 -45.72
CA ASN A 147 10.88 34.39 -45.06
C ASN A 147 11.23 34.78 -43.61
N LYS A 148 11.34 36.08 -43.33
CA LYS A 148 11.77 36.63 -42.02
C LYS A 148 10.90 36.17 -40.84
N GLU A 149 9.64 35.85 -41.08
CA GLU A 149 8.73 35.32 -40.06
C GLU A 149 9.13 33.92 -39.56
N LYS A 150 9.88 33.15 -40.36
CA LYS A 150 10.29 31.76 -40.05
C LYS A 150 11.69 31.66 -39.45
N ASN A 151 12.09 32.69 -38.70
CA ASN A 151 13.32 32.69 -37.91
C ASN A 151 13.16 31.83 -36.64
N LEU A 152 14.29 31.45 -36.02
CA LEU A 152 14.33 30.83 -34.69
C LEU A 152 14.02 31.88 -33.62
N ARG A 153 12.97 31.67 -32.85
CA ARG A 153 12.45 32.60 -31.83
C ARG A 153 12.77 32.12 -30.42
N THR A 154 12.67 30.82 -30.16
CA THR A 154 12.81 30.25 -28.82
C THR A 154 14.19 29.61 -28.58
N ASP A 155 14.57 29.42 -27.31
CA ASP A 155 15.83 28.72 -26.97
C ASP A 155 15.85 27.28 -27.47
N PHE A 156 14.72 26.56 -27.30
CA PHE A 156 14.54 25.23 -27.87
C PHE A 156 14.86 25.19 -29.37
N GLU A 157 14.37 26.16 -30.16
CA GLU A 157 14.61 26.19 -31.61
C GLU A 157 16.08 26.45 -31.95
N ARG A 158 16.76 27.32 -31.20
CA ARG A 158 18.20 27.59 -31.37
C ARG A 158 19.03 26.34 -31.05
N GLU A 159 18.76 25.72 -29.90
CA GLU A 159 19.45 24.52 -29.47
C GLU A 159 19.19 23.33 -30.40
N ALA A 160 17.94 23.13 -30.81
CA ALA A 160 17.57 22.09 -31.76
C ALA A 160 18.27 22.29 -33.11
N PHE A 161 18.29 23.51 -33.62
CA PHE A 161 18.99 23.84 -34.86
C PHE A 161 20.47 23.52 -34.75
N ASP A 162 21.15 23.97 -33.70
CA ASP A 162 22.59 23.76 -33.55
C ASP A 162 22.94 22.29 -33.33
N PHE A 163 22.11 21.53 -32.59
CA PHE A 163 22.27 20.09 -32.42
C PHE A 163 22.16 19.33 -33.74
N LEU A 164 21.10 19.61 -34.52
CA LEU A 164 20.81 18.94 -35.79
C LEU A 164 21.77 19.37 -36.91
N TYR A 165 22.15 20.65 -36.95
CA TYR A 165 23.10 21.18 -37.94
C TYR A 165 24.52 20.61 -37.75
N GLN A 166 24.91 20.33 -36.51
CA GLN A 166 26.20 19.69 -36.18
C GLN A 166 26.19 18.17 -36.37
N ASP A 167 25.11 17.60 -36.95
CA ASP A 167 24.94 16.17 -37.19
C ASP A 167 25.12 15.29 -35.93
N LYS A 168 24.66 15.80 -34.78
CA LYS A 168 24.74 15.08 -33.49
C LYS A 168 23.59 14.07 -33.29
N GLY A 169 22.70 13.96 -34.27
CA GLY A 169 21.55 13.06 -34.27
C GLY A 169 20.46 13.49 -35.25
N ASN A 170 19.42 12.67 -35.38
CA ASN A 170 18.33 12.89 -36.34
C ASN A 170 17.08 13.55 -35.73
N VAL A 171 17.03 13.62 -34.39
CA VAL A 171 15.88 14.12 -33.63
C VAL A 171 16.39 14.89 -32.42
N PHE A 172 15.77 16.03 -32.14
CA PHE A 172 15.94 16.75 -30.88
C PHE A 172 14.56 17.03 -30.29
N SER A 173 14.29 16.53 -29.08
CA SER A 173 12.96 16.66 -28.47
C SER A 173 13.02 16.97 -26.98
N ARG A 174 12.05 17.76 -26.50
CA ARG A 174 11.88 18.07 -25.07
C ARG A 174 10.42 18.13 -24.69
N PHE A 175 10.11 17.61 -23.50
CA PHE A 175 8.85 17.86 -22.81
C PHE A 175 9.02 19.16 -22.01
N MET A 176 8.29 20.20 -22.38
CA MET A 176 8.46 21.54 -21.79
C MET A 176 7.21 22.40 -21.93
N GLU A 177 7.17 23.52 -21.23
CA GLU A 177 6.17 24.56 -21.48
C GLU A 177 6.32 25.12 -22.90
N HIS A 178 5.19 25.25 -23.59
CA HIS A 178 5.08 26.05 -24.80
C HIS A 178 3.71 26.72 -24.85
N ASN A 179 3.67 28.05 -24.92
CA ASN A 179 2.44 28.86 -24.95
C ASN A 179 1.49 28.58 -23.76
N GLY A 180 2.03 28.42 -22.56
CA GLY A 180 1.25 28.16 -21.33
C GLY A 180 0.69 26.74 -21.21
N ILE A 181 1.08 25.81 -22.10
CA ILE A 181 0.63 24.42 -22.12
C ILE A 181 1.84 23.49 -22.13
N PHE A 182 1.75 22.40 -21.37
CA PHE A 182 2.80 21.40 -21.35
C PHE A 182 2.79 20.59 -22.66
N THR A 183 3.92 20.58 -23.34
CA THR A 183 4.00 20.23 -24.76
C THR A 183 5.26 19.41 -25.02
N LEU A 184 5.15 18.35 -25.82
CA LEU A 184 6.32 17.78 -26.48
C LEU A 184 6.69 18.66 -27.66
N ARG A 185 7.88 19.24 -27.64
CA ARG A 185 8.49 19.88 -28.80
C ARG A 185 9.47 18.91 -29.45
N TYR A 186 9.26 18.61 -30.73
CA TYR A 186 9.97 17.57 -31.48
C TYR A 186 10.54 18.18 -32.77
N ALA A 187 11.85 18.19 -32.92
CA ALA A 187 12.54 18.80 -34.05
C ALA A 187 13.31 17.77 -34.88
N THR A 188 13.21 17.89 -36.20
CA THR A 188 13.97 17.11 -37.19
C THR A 188 14.64 18.02 -38.21
N PRO A 189 15.74 17.60 -38.85
CA PRO A 189 16.45 18.44 -39.80
C PRO A 189 15.64 18.61 -41.10
N ASP A 190 15.53 19.84 -41.59
CA ASP A 190 15.09 20.11 -42.97
C ASP A 190 16.32 20.20 -43.87
N VAL A 191 16.54 19.16 -44.67
CA VAL A 191 17.71 19.02 -45.51
C VAL A 191 17.47 19.53 -46.93
N ALA A 192 18.53 20.02 -47.57
CA ALA A 192 18.55 20.34 -48.99
C ALA A 192 18.39 19.07 -49.85
N GLY A 193 17.17 18.54 -49.97
CA GLY A 193 16.90 17.26 -50.63
C GLY A 193 16.93 17.28 -52.16
N ALA A 194 17.05 18.46 -52.78
CA ALA A 194 17.12 18.60 -54.24
C ALA A 194 17.97 19.79 -54.66
N GLU A 195 18.63 19.68 -55.83
CA GLU A 195 19.43 20.75 -56.44
C GLU A 195 18.63 22.05 -56.67
N ALA A 196 17.32 21.93 -56.92
CA ALA A 196 16.44 23.09 -57.05
C ALA A 196 16.35 23.90 -55.75
N CYS A 197 16.40 23.24 -54.58
CA CYS A 197 16.41 23.90 -53.28
C CYS A 197 17.72 24.67 -53.10
N VAL A 198 18.85 24.01 -53.33
CA VAL A 198 20.19 24.60 -53.23
C VAL A 198 20.32 25.81 -54.16
N LYS A 199 19.99 25.64 -55.44
CA LYS A 199 20.11 26.70 -56.44
C LYS A 199 19.26 27.92 -56.07
N CYS A 200 18.00 27.70 -55.70
CA CYS A 200 17.10 28.79 -55.32
C CYS A 200 17.65 29.56 -54.12
N HIS A 201 18.02 28.88 -53.03
CA HIS A 201 18.54 29.53 -51.83
C HIS A 201 19.87 30.25 -52.09
N ASN A 202 20.79 29.65 -52.86
CA ASN A 202 22.07 30.26 -53.19
C ASN A 202 21.94 31.46 -54.15
N SER A 203 20.90 31.54 -54.98
CA SER A 203 20.68 32.69 -55.85
C SER A 203 19.76 33.77 -55.25
N HIS A 204 18.87 33.43 -54.31
CA HIS A 204 17.80 34.33 -53.85
C HIS A 204 18.33 35.52 -53.06
N GLU A 205 18.08 36.75 -53.51
CA GLU A 205 18.61 38.01 -52.92
C GLU A 205 18.56 38.03 -51.38
N ASP A 206 17.40 37.77 -50.79
CA ASP A 206 17.19 37.78 -49.34
C ASP A 206 17.76 36.60 -48.54
N SER A 207 18.40 35.62 -49.21
CA SER A 207 18.96 34.45 -48.54
C SER A 207 20.19 34.83 -47.71
N PRO A 208 20.17 34.63 -46.37
CA PRO A 208 21.31 34.98 -45.52
C PRO A 208 22.55 34.10 -45.74
N LYS A 209 22.37 32.89 -46.28
CA LYS A 209 23.43 31.94 -46.62
C LYS A 209 23.33 31.55 -48.10
N LYS A 210 24.47 31.45 -48.78
CA LYS A 210 24.59 31.41 -50.25
C LYS A 210 25.42 30.25 -50.80
N ASP A 211 25.89 29.39 -49.91
CA ASP A 211 26.82 28.30 -50.17
C ASP A 211 26.25 26.97 -49.66
N PHE A 212 24.91 26.82 -49.64
CA PHE A 212 24.27 25.55 -49.31
C PHE A 212 24.73 24.45 -50.27
N LYS A 213 24.85 23.22 -49.75
CA LYS A 213 25.13 22.02 -50.54
C LYS A 213 23.97 21.03 -50.47
N LEU A 214 23.87 20.16 -51.47
CA LEU A 214 22.90 19.07 -51.45
C LEU A 214 23.12 18.19 -50.21
N GLY A 215 22.04 17.87 -49.50
CA GLY A 215 22.08 17.12 -48.23
C GLY A 215 22.42 17.96 -47.00
N GLU A 216 22.81 19.23 -47.13
CA GLU A 216 23.06 20.10 -45.98
C GLU A 216 21.76 20.46 -45.26
N VAL A 217 21.81 20.53 -43.93
CA VAL A 217 20.71 21.02 -43.09
C VAL A 217 20.49 22.51 -43.37
N MET A 218 19.35 22.82 -43.97
CA MET A 218 18.93 24.19 -44.28
C MET A 218 18.06 24.80 -43.18
N GLY A 219 17.38 23.96 -42.41
CA GLY A 219 16.37 24.34 -41.44
C GLY A 219 16.07 23.20 -40.48
N ILE A 220 15.02 23.41 -39.69
CA ILE A 220 14.42 22.38 -38.85
C ILE A 220 12.91 22.40 -39.04
N LEU A 221 12.29 21.23 -39.02
CA LEU A 221 10.86 21.06 -38.85
C LEU A 221 10.59 20.82 -37.37
N VAL A 222 9.85 21.72 -36.74
CA VAL A 222 9.44 21.59 -35.34
C VAL A 222 7.96 21.22 -35.29
N VAL A 223 7.65 20.07 -34.72
CA VAL A 223 6.29 19.60 -34.40
C VAL A 223 6.07 19.74 -32.90
N ASN A 224 4.96 20.33 -32.50
CA ASN A 224 4.56 20.48 -31.10
C ASN A 224 3.29 19.68 -30.85
N ILE A 225 3.35 18.74 -29.91
CA ILE A 225 2.19 17.94 -29.48
C ILE A 225 1.79 18.40 -28.07
N PRO A 226 0.66 19.13 -27.93
CA PRO A 226 0.12 19.48 -26.62
C PRO A 226 -0.23 18.22 -25.83
N ILE A 227 0.15 18.18 -24.56
CA ILE A 227 -0.14 17.04 -23.66
C ILE A 227 -1.23 17.44 -22.67
N GLY A 228 -1.17 18.67 -22.15
CA GLY A 228 -2.16 19.17 -21.21
C GLY A 228 -1.71 20.37 -20.41
N THR A 229 -2.44 20.67 -19.34
CA THR A 229 -2.18 21.85 -18.50
C THR A 229 -0.90 21.68 -17.69
N MET A 230 -0.21 22.81 -17.49
CA MET A 230 0.93 22.86 -16.60
C MET A 230 0.49 22.72 -15.15
N SER A 231 1.19 21.88 -14.41
CA SER A 231 1.11 21.79 -12.96
C SER A 231 2.43 21.24 -12.44
N ALA A 232 2.75 21.51 -11.17
CA ALA A 232 3.92 20.91 -10.53
C ALA A 232 3.92 19.37 -10.62
N LYS A 233 2.73 18.74 -10.67
CA LYS A 233 2.60 17.29 -10.87
C LYS A 233 2.92 16.87 -12.30
N THR A 234 2.45 17.62 -13.30
CA THR A 234 2.75 17.36 -14.71
C THR A 234 4.24 17.53 -14.97
N GLU A 235 4.84 18.59 -14.43
CA GLU A 235 6.28 18.83 -14.51
C GLU A 235 7.06 17.70 -13.85
N ALA A 236 6.72 17.30 -12.62
CA ALA A 236 7.37 16.16 -11.96
C ALA A 236 7.20 14.85 -12.75
N PHE A 237 6.02 14.58 -13.30
CA PHE A 237 5.72 13.39 -14.10
C PHE A 237 6.61 13.28 -15.36
N PHE A 238 6.99 14.40 -15.96
CA PHE A 238 7.85 14.44 -17.14
C PHE A 238 9.30 14.89 -16.84
N ALA A 239 9.64 15.28 -15.61
CA ALA A 239 11.00 15.59 -15.19
C ALA A 239 11.85 14.33 -14.94
N ASP A 240 11.21 13.18 -14.77
CA ASP A 240 11.88 11.91 -14.49
C ASP A 240 12.69 11.47 -15.72
N SER A 241 13.94 11.93 -15.79
CA SER A 241 14.94 11.39 -16.70
C SER A 241 15.13 9.96 -16.29
N ASP A 242 15.09 9.02 -17.24
CA ASP A 242 15.27 7.58 -17.10
C ASP A 242 16.59 7.20 -16.38
N ASP A 243 16.76 7.60 -15.12
CA ASP A 243 18.01 7.72 -14.37
C ASP A 243 18.44 6.39 -13.73
N GLY A 244 17.76 5.31 -14.12
CA GLY A 244 18.00 3.96 -13.64
C GLY A 244 17.33 3.64 -12.30
N LYS A 245 16.55 4.53 -11.68
CA LYS A 245 15.91 4.30 -10.37
C LYS A 245 14.51 3.69 -10.43
N PHE A 246 14.16 3.03 -11.53
CA PHE A 246 12.83 2.44 -11.73
C PHE A 246 12.47 1.50 -10.56
N GLY A 247 11.46 1.89 -9.79
CA GLY A 247 10.92 1.13 -8.67
C GLY A 247 11.63 1.27 -7.33
N GLU A 248 12.78 1.97 -7.23
CA GLU A 248 13.64 1.97 -6.03
C GLU A 248 12.87 2.40 -4.77
N ASP A 249 12.06 3.45 -4.90
CA ASP A 249 11.31 4.02 -3.78
C ASP A 249 9.86 3.53 -3.68
N THR A 250 9.42 2.63 -4.56
CA THR A 250 8.02 2.19 -4.69
C THR A 250 7.89 0.65 -4.67
N PHE A 251 7.71 0.00 -5.83
CA PHE A 251 7.41 -1.41 -5.95
C PHE A 251 8.58 -2.29 -5.50
N LEU A 252 9.84 -1.84 -5.59
CA LEU A 252 10.98 -2.63 -5.07
C LEU A 252 10.96 -2.73 -3.54
N LYS A 253 10.51 -1.70 -2.83
CA LYS A 253 10.27 -1.77 -1.37
C LYS A 253 9.15 -2.76 -1.06
N THR A 254 8.03 -2.68 -1.78
CA THR A 254 6.90 -3.61 -1.63
C THR A 254 7.32 -5.05 -1.90
N LYS A 255 8.09 -5.29 -2.96
CA LYS A 255 8.68 -6.60 -3.30
C LYS A 255 9.56 -7.12 -2.17
N LYS A 256 10.45 -6.28 -1.62
CA LYS A 256 11.34 -6.70 -0.53
C LYS A 256 10.58 -7.13 0.72
N VAL A 257 9.54 -6.38 1.11
CA VAL A 257 8.65 -6.73 2.24
C VAL A 257 7.92 -8.05 1.97
N PHE A 258 7.39 -8.21 0.76
CA PHE A 258 6.73 -9.44 0.32
C PHE A 258 7.68 -10.64 0.37
N ASP A 259 8.84 -10.58 -0.30
CA ASP A 259 9.82 -11.66 -0.38
C ASP A 259 10.30 -12.10 1.01
N THR A 260 10.59 -11.13 1.87
CA THR A 260 11.06 -11.40 3.24
C THR A 260 9.97 -12.10 4.05
N THR A 261 8.72 -11.65 3.93
CA THR A 261 7.61 -12.22 4.69
C THR A 261 7.23 -13.61 4.16
N LEU A 262 7.11 -13.79 2.84
CA LEU A 262 6.83 -15.08 2.23
C LEU A 262 7.94 -16.10 2.53
N GLY A 263 9.21 -15.67 2.49
CA GLY A 263 10.34 -16.49 2.89
C GLY A 263 10.25 -16.95 4.35
N ALA A 264 9.92 -16.03 5.26
CA ALA A 264 9.72 -16.33 6.68
C ALA A 264 8.49 -17.22 6.94
N LEU A 265 7.41 -17.08 6.17
CA LEU A 265 6.24 -17.96 6.25
C LEU A 265 6.57 -19.39 5.81
N ILE A 266 7.46 -19.57 4.83
CA ILE A 266 7.87 -20.90 4.35
C ILE A 266 8.87 -21.55 5.31
N SER A 267 9.98 -20.85 5.60
CA SER A 267 11.15 -21.46 6.24
C SER A 267 11.33 -21.05 7.70
N GLY A 268 10.49 -20.17 8.22
CA GLY A 268 10.72 -19.49 9.49
C GLY A 268 11.75 -18.36 9.36
N GLY A 269 11.93 -17.59 10.43
CA GLY A 269 12.88 -16.46 10.48
C GLY A 269 12.21 -15.11 10.68
N LYS A 270 12.91 -14.03 10.34
CA LYS A 270 12.43 -12.66 10.59
C LYS A 270 11.46 -12.20 9.50
N ALA A 271 10.27 -11.74 9.92
CA ALA A 271 9.30 -11.10 9.04
C ALA A 271 9.07 -9.63 9.47
N PRO A 272 9.06 -8.68 8.52
CA PRO A 272 8.78 -7.28 8.83
C PRO A 272 7.32 -7.06 9.25
N LEU A 273 7.08 -6.10 10.13
CA LEU A 273 5.76 -5.66 10.60
C LEU A 273 5.36 -4.30 10.01
N ASP A 274 6.27 -3.61 9.34
CA ASP A 274 6.08 -2.33 8.68
C ASP A 274 6.74 -2.31 7.29
N MET A 275 6.38 -1.33 6.46
CA MET A 275 6.89 -1.22 5.08
C MET A 275 8.35 -0.77 5.04
N GLU A 276 8.77 -0.03 6.07
CA GLU A 276 10.12 0.49 6.25
C GLU A 276 11.11 -0.58 6.70
N MET A 277 10.63 -1.78 7.04
CA MET A 277 11.41 -2.89 7.59
C MET A 277 12.23 -2.47 8.82
N LYS A 278 11.62 -1.70 9.73
CA LYS A 278 12.20 -1.26 11.01
C LYS A 278 11.74 -2.14 12.17
N LYS A 279 10.50 -2.64 12.11
CA LYS A 279 9.93 -3.57 13.10
C LYS A 279 9.86 -4.97 12.53
N PHE A 280 10.26 -5.95 13.33
CA PHE A 280 10.26 -7.36 12.93
C PHE A 280 9.63 -8.25 14.00
N THR A 281 9.09 -9.37 13.54
CA THR A 281 8.75 -10.53 14.36
C THR A 281 9.55 -11.74 13.88
N THR A 282 9.63 -12.79 14.70
CA THR A 282 10.24 -14.07 14.30
C THR A 282 9.15 -15.12 14.16
N LEU A 283 9.06 -15.73 12.98
CA LEU A 283 8.10 -16.77 12.65
C LEU A 283 8.74 -18.16 12.80
N PRO A 284 8.00 -19.16 13.31
CA PRO A 284 8.42 -20.55 13.23
C PRO A 284 8.39 -21.04 11.78
N ALA A 285 9.16 -22.10 11.49
CA ALA A 285 9.06 -22.78 10.20
C ALA A 285 7.67 -23.42 10.01
N CYS A 286 7.16 -23.40 8.78
CA CYS A 286 5.86 -23.99 8.48
C CYS A 286 5.98 -25.52 8.34
N ASN A 287 5.43 -26.23 9.31
CA ASN A 287 5.43 -27.70 9.34
C ASN A 287 4.14 -28.31 8.76
N ASP A 288 3.12 -27.49 8.50
CA ASP A 288 1.84 -27.92 7.94
C ASP A 288 1.99 -28.10 6.42
N ARG A 289 1.88 -29.36 5.96
CA ARG A 289 2.12 -29.71 4.54
C ARG A 289 1.15 -29.02 3.58
N PRO A 290 -0.19 -29.01 3.81
CA PRO A 290 -1.13 -28.23 2.99
C PRO A 290 -0.77 -26.75 2.88
N ILE A 291 -0.45 -26.10 4.00
CA ILE A 291 -0.09 -24.67 4.01
C ILE A 291 1.22 -24.46 3.25
N LEU A 292 2.24 -25.27 3.53
CA LEU A 292 3.53 -25.18 2.87
C LEU A 292 3.42 -25.35 1.36
N ALA A 293 2.59 -26.28 0.88
CA ALA A 293 2.32 -26.47 -0.54
C ALA A 293 1.75 -25.20 -1.19
N LYS A 294 0.79 -24.53 -0.54
CA LYS A 294 0.20 -23.27 -1.02
C LYS A 294 1.18 -22.10 -0.98
N LEU A 295 2.06 -22.02 0.01
CA LEU A 295 3.11 -21.01 0.07
C LEU A 295 4.17 -21.21 -1.03
N ILE A 296 4.55 -22.46 -1.33
CA ILE A 296 5.46 -22.78 -2.44
C ILE A 296 4.81 -22.45 -3.78
N GLU A 297 3.54 -22.78 -3.95
CA GLU A 297 2.74 -22.40 -5.13
C GLU A 297 2.70 -20.87 -5.29
N ALA A 298 2.42 -20.13 -4.21
CA ALA A 298 2.46 -18.67 -4.21
C ALA A 298 3.83 -18.12 -4.61
N LYS A 299 4.92 -18.70 -4.10
CA LYS A 299 6.30 -18.31 -4.46
C LYS A 299 6.58 -18.54 -5.95
N LYS A 300 6.09 -19.64 -6.52
CA LYS A 300 6.23 -19.92 -7.95
C LYS A 300 5.51 -18.86 -8.78
N TYR A 301 4.23 -18.62 -8.52
CA TYR A 301 3.47 -17.60 -9.27
C TYR A 301 4.07 -16.21 -9.06
N TRP A 302 4.55 -15.89 -7.86
CA TRP A 302 5.19 -14.62 -7.59
C TRP A 302 6.45 -14.39 -8.43
N ASN A 303 7.28 -15.42 -8.61
CA ASN A 303 8.43 -15.33 -9.51
C ASN A 303 7.99 -15.11 -10.96
N THR A 304 6.93 -15.79 -11.40
CA THR A 304 6.34 -15.58 -12.74
C THR A 304 5.80 -14.16 -12.89
N THR A 305 5.08 -13.63 -11.90
CA THR A 305 4.58 -12.24 -11.91
C THR A 305 5.70 -11.23 -12.09
N GLN A 306 6.82 -11.41 -11.39
CA GLN A 306 7.96 -10.53 -11.53
C GLN A 306 8.59 -10.60 -12.92
N ALA A 307 8.73 -11.82 -13.48
CA ALA A 307 9.25 -12.00 -14.84
C ALA A 307 8.33 -11.36 -15.88
N ASN A 308 7.01 -11.55 -15.77
CA ASN A 308 6.04 -10.99 -16.72
C ASN A 308 5.96 -9.46 -16.61
N LEU A 309 6.05 -8.89 -15.41
CA LEU A 309 6.14 -7.44 -15.24
C LEU A 309 7.45 -6.89 -15.82
N GLN A 310 8.58 -7.57 -15.63
CA GLN A 310 9.85 -7.17 -16.24
C GLN A 310 9.77 -7.18 -17.77
N ALA A 311 9.08 -8.15 -18.36
CA ALA A 311 8.90 -8.23 -19.81
C ALA A 311 8.17 -7.00 -20.39
N LEU A 312 7.35 -6.29 -19.61
CA LEU A 312 6.72 -5.03 -20.03
C LEU A 312 7.74 -3.91 -20.31
N LEU A 313 8.92 -3.95 -19.67
CA LEU A 313 9.98 -2.97 -19.92
C LEU A 313 10.70 -3.21 -21.24
N ASP A 314 10.75 -4.47 -21.68
CA ASP A 314 11.49 -4.90 -22.87
C ASP A 314 10.59 -5.00 -24.11
N THR A 315 9.26 -4.95 -23.92
CA THR A 315 8.27 -5.04 -25.00
C THR A 315 7.95 -3.66 -25.57
N GLU A 316 7.83 -3.56 -26.90
CA GLU A 316 7.49 -2.30 -27.56
C GLU A 316 6.14 -1.76 -27.06
N ILE A 317 6.12 -0.54 -26.54
CA ILE A 317 4.93 0.09 -25.98
C ILE A 317 3.84 0.26 -27.06
N ASN A 318 2.57 0.08 -26.66
CA ASN A 318 1.40 0.16 -27.55
C ASN A 318 1.38 -0.85 -28.71
N SER A 319 2.17 -1.93 -28.62
CA SER A 319 2.11 -3.07 -29.56
C SER A 319 1.08 -4.12 -29.14
N ALA A 320 0.77 -5.07 -30.03
CA ALA A 320 -0.07 -6.23 -29.69
C ALA A 320 0.63 -7.11 -28.64
N GLU A 321 1.94 -7.24 -28.75
CA GLU A 321 2.82 -7.96 -27.85
C GLU A 321 2.78 -7.35 -26.44
N TYR A 322 2.71 -6.02 -26.33
CA TYR A 322 2.58 -5.32 -25.04
C TYR A 322 1.26 -5.65 -24.34
N ILE A 323 0.17 -5.78 -25.11
CA ILE A 323 -1.14 -6.17 -24.57
C ILE A 323 -1.08 -7.59 -24.01
N VAL A 324 -0.43 -8.52 -24.73
CA VAL A 324 -0.23 -9.91 -24.29
C VAL A 324 0.63 -9.94 -23.02
N ALA A 325 1.76 -9.23 -23.01
CA ALA A 325 2.65 -9.16 -21.85
C ALA A 325 1.93 -8.59 -20.61
N TYR A 326 1.04 -7.60 -20.79
CA TYR A 326 0.23 -7.06 -19.71
C TYR A 326 -0.77 -8.09 -19.18
N ASP A 327 -1.46 -8.81 -20.06
CA ASP A 327 -2.41 -9.87 -19.66
C ASP A 327 -1.71 -11.01 -18.91
N ASP A 328 -0.53 -11.43 -19.37
CA ASP A 328 0.31 -12.42 -18.70
C ASP A 328 0.75 -11.95 -17.31
N ALA A 329 1.13 -10.67 -17.17
CA ALA A 329 1.50 -10.07 -15.89
C ALA A 329 0.28 -10.00 -14.94
N PHE A 330 -0.87 -9.58 -15.45
CA PHE A 330 -2.11 -9.50 -14.67
C PHE A 330 -2.61 -10.88 -14.21
N THR A 331 -2.62 -11.85 -15.13
CA THR A 331 -3.03 -13.24 -14.86
C THR A 331 -2.13 -13.87 -13.81
N SER A 332 -0.81 -13.77 -13.97
CA SER A 332 0.13 -14.30 -12.97
C SER A 332 0.02 -13.61 -11.61
N ALA A 333 -0.22 -12.28 -11.57
CA ALA A 333 -0.44 -11.54 -10.33
C ALA A 333 -1.70 -12.04 -9.60
N ASN A 334 -2.78 -12.31 -10.35
CA ASN A 334 -3.99 -12.92 -9.80
C ASN A 334 -3.72 -14.35 -9.30
N SER A 335 -2.97 -15.18 -10.03
CA SER A 335 -2.58 -16.52 -9.56
C SER A 335 -1.79 -16.45 -8.26
N THR A 336 -0.86 -15.50 -8.13
CA THR A 336 -0.12 -15.25 -6.90
C THR A 336 -1.07 -14.88 -5.75
N MET A 337 -1.97 -13.93 -5.98
CA MET A 337 -2.97 -13.51 -4.99
C MET A 337 -3.87 -14.68 -4.54
N HIS A 338 -4.32 -15.52 -5.47
CA HIS A 338 -5.15 -16.69 -5.17
C HIS A 338 -4.41 -17.71 -4.30
N ALA A 339 -3.17 -18.07 -4.66
CA ALA A 339 -2.37 -19.01 -3.87
C ALA A 339 -2.10 -18.49 -2.44
N ILE A 340 -1.89 -17.18 -2.28
CA ILE A 340 -1.74 -16.54 -0.97
C ILE A 340 -3.04 -16.57 -0.17
N ASN A 341 -4.17 -16.27 -0.80
CA ASN A 341 -5.48 -16.34 -0.15
C ASN A 341 -5.78 -17.75 0.34
N ASP A 342 -5.48 -18.77 -0.46
CA ASP A 342 -5.62 -20.18 -0.07
C ASP A 342 -4.74 -20.50 1.15
N ALA A 343 -3.47 -20.08 1.15
CA ALA A 343 -2.56 -20.27 2.29
C ALA A 343 -3.07 -19.56 3.55
N ALA A 344 -3.50 -18.30 3.41
CA ALA A 344 -4.04 -17.52 4.53
C ALA A 344 -5.34 -18.13 5.09
N ALA A 345 -6.21 -18.66 4.23
CA ALA A 345 -7.43 -19.35 4.64
C ALA A 345 -7.13 -20.61 5.46
N LEU A 346 -6.10 -21.38 5.07
CA LEU A 346 -5.64 -22.55 5.82
C LEU A 346 -5.06 -22.14 7.20
N TYR A 347 -4.25 -21.08 7.26
CA TYR A 347 -3.78 -20.54 8.54
C TYR A 347 -4.94 -20.11 9.45
N GLN A 348 -5.94 -19.43 8.90
CA GLN A 348 -7.13 -19.01 9.64
C GLN A 348 -7.94 -20.20 10.15
N ALA A 349 -8.10 -21.24 9.32
CA ALA A 349 -8.82 -22.46 9.72
C ALA A 349 -8.10 -23.17 10.88
N GLY A 350 -6.78 -23.37 10.79
CA GLY A 350 -5.99 -23.97 11.85
C GLY A 350 -6.00 -23.17 13.15
N SER A 351 -5.92 -21.83 13.05
CA SER A 351 -6.03 -20.94 14.22
C SER A 351 -7.41 -21.01 14.89
N LYS A 352 -8.50 -21.06 14.10
CA LYS A 352 -9.87 -21.22 14.62
C LYS A 352 -10.08 -22.56 15.32
N GLU A 353 -9.52 -23.64 14.79
CA GLU A 353 -9.61 -24.96 15.42
C GLU A 353 -8.91 -24.98 16.79
N ARG A 354 -7.68 -24.46 16.86
CA ARG A 354 -6.93 -24.31 18.13
C ARG A 354 -7.66 -23.41 19.13
N MET A 355 -8.28 -22.33 18.65
CA MET A 355 -9.12 -21.46 19.48
C MET A 355 -10.32 -22.20 20.06
N SER A 356 -11.03 -23.00 19.25
CA SER A 356 -12.14 -23.84 19.73
C SER A 356 -11.66 -24.87 20.75
N MET A 357 -10.50 -25.49 20.53
CA MET A 357 -9.90 -26.43 21.48
C MET A 357 -9.56 -25.76 22.81
N LEU A 358 -8.99 -24.54 22.79
CA LEU A 358 -8.72 -23.76 24.01
C LEU A 358 -9.99 -23.49 24.80
N LEU A 359 -11.07 -23.04 24.14
CA LEU A 359 -12.34 -22.78 24.81
C LEU A 359 -12.89 -24.03 25.49
N LYS A 360 -12.82 -25.20 24.82
CA LYS A 360 -13.22 -26.47 25.41
C LYS A 360 -12.39 -26.83 26.65
N ILE A 361 -11.06 -26.65 26.59
CA ILE A 361 -10.16 -26.91 27.73
C ILE A 361 -10.46 -25.95 28.89
N GLN A 362 -10.69 -24.67 28.61
CA GLN A 362 -11.05 -23.68 29.61
C GLN A 362 -12.39 -24.02 30.26
N THR A 363 -13.42 -24.34 29.48
CA THR A 363 -14.73 -24.77 30.01
C THR A 363 -14.59 -26.00 30.90
N LEU A 364 -13.82 -27.01 30.48
CA LEU A 364 -13.55 -28.20 31.29
C LEU A 364 -12.83 -27.85 32.60
N SER A 365 -11.82 -26.98 32.55
CA SER A 365 -11.08 -26.56 33.75
C SER A 365 -11.97 -25.84 34.75
N VAL A 366 -12.88 -24.97 34.28
CA VAL A 366 -13.85 -24.27 35.12
C VAL A 366 -14.82 -25.27 35.76
N ILE A 367 -15.32 -26.25 34.99
CA ILE A 367 -16.19 -27.30 35.52
C ILE A 367 -15.49 -28.08 36.63
N ILE A 368 -14.23 -28.47 36.45
CA ILE A 368 -13.44 -29.20 37.46
C ILE A 368 -13.27 -28.34 38.72
N VAL A 369 -12.91 -27.06 38.57
CA VAL A 369 -12.77 -26.13 39.70
C VAL A 369 -14.07 -26.00 40.48
N CYS A 370 -15.20 -25.81 39.79
CA CYS A 370 -16.53 -25.77 40.41
C CYS A 370 -16.87 -27.08 41.13
N ALA A 371 -16.56 -28.24 40.54
CA ALA A 371 -16.78 -29.54 41.15
C ALA A 371 -15.95 -29.74 42.42
N VAL A 372 -14.68 -29.33 42.42
CA VAL A 372 -13.80 -29.40 43.61
C VAL A 372 -14.31 -28.49 44.73
N ILE A 373 -14.75 -27.27 44.40
CA ILE A 373 -15.37 -26.35 45.38
C ILE A 373 -16.65 -26.96 45.95
N GLY A 374 -17.53 -27.49 45.09
CA GLY A 374 -18.78 -28.14 45.51
C GLY A 374 -18.55 -29.38 46.39
N LEU A 375 -17.58 -30.23 46.04
CA LEU A 375 -17.15 -31.37 46.86
C LEU A 375 -16.55 -30.92 48.18
N GLY A 376 -15.71 -29.88 48.17
CA GLY A 376 -15.15 -29.28 49.38
C GLY A 376 -16.25 -28.75 50.31
N TRP A 377 -17.28 -28.12 49.75
CA TRP A 377 -18.44 -27.68 50.51
C TRP A 377 -19.20 -28.86 51.15
N LEU A 378 -19.49 -29.90 50.38
CA LEU A 378 -20.23 -31.07 50.86
C LEU A 378 -19.46 -31.87 51.91
N LEU A 379 -18.14 -32.04 51.74
CA LEU A 379 -17.31 -32.88 52.61
C LEU A 379 -16.79 -32.17 53.85
N PHE A 380 -16.61 -30.84 53.80
CA PHE A 380 -16.00 -30.07 54.91
C PHE A 380 -16.91 -28.98 55.43
N ALA A 381 -17.35 -28.06 54.58
CA ALA A 381 -18.12 -26.90 55.05
C ALA A 381 -19.44 -27.36 55.69
N ARG A 382 -20.19 -28.24 55.03
CA ARG A 382 -21.49 -28.71 55.53
C ARG A 382 -21.38 -29.50 56.84
N PRO A 383 -20.49 -30.50 57.01
CA PRO A 383 -20.33 -31.18 58.29
C PRO A 383 -19.76 -30.28 59.40
N LEU A 384 -18.85 -29.37 59.08
CA LEU A 384 -18.27 -28.43 60.04
C LEU A 384 -19.31 -27.42 60.52
N ILE A 385 -20.12 -26.86 59.60
CA ILE A 385 -21.23 -25.96 59.94
C ILE A 385 -22.24 -26.70 60.83
N ASN A 386 -22.61 -27.93 60.49
CA ASN A 386 -23.54 -28.73 61.30
C ASN A 386 -22.98 -29.07 62.70
N PHE A 387 -21.67 -29.32 62.78
CA PHE A 387 -21.01 -29.58 64.07
C PHE A 387 -20.93 -28.32 64.92
N LEU A 388 -20.51 -27.20 64.34
CA LEU A 388 -20.45 -25.90 65.01
C LEU A 388 -21.84 -25.42 65.43
N SER A 389 -22.85 -25.57 64.57
CA SER A 389 -24.24 -25.21 64.92
C SER A 389 -24.77 -26.08 66.06
N GLY A 390 -24.43 -27.37 66.10
CA GLY A 390 -24.75 -28.26 67.22
C GLY A 390 -24.03 -27.88 68.52
N LEU A 391 -22.78 -27.40 68.43
CA LEU A 391 -22.01 -26.91 69.57
C LEU A 391 -22.55 -25.58 70.10
N VAL A 392 -22.91 -24.66 69.20
CA VAL A 392 -23.57 -23.39 69.53
C VAL A 392 -24.94 -23.66 70.15
N ALA A 393 -25.72 -24.59 69.61
CA ALA A 393 -27.00 -25.00 70.20
C ALA A 393 -26.82 -25.56 71.62
N LYS A 394 -25.85 -26.44 71.84
CA LYS A 394 -25.53 -26.97 73.18
C LYS A 394 -25.03 -25.91 74.15
N LEU A 395 -24.23 -24.94 73.68
CA LEU A 395 -23.78 -23.81 74.50
C LEU A 395 -24.94 -22.87 74.84
N SER A 396 -25.85 -22.65 73.89
CA SER A 396 -27.09 -21.88 74.09
C SER A 396 -27.99 -22.56 75.13
N ASP A 397 -28.23 -23.86 74.97
CA ASP A 397 -29.04 -24.68 75.89
C ASP A 397 -28.42 -24.75 77.29
N SER A 398 -27.10 -24.92 77.37
CA SER A 398 -26.38 -24.85 78.66
C SER A 398 -26.44 -23.45 79.28
N SER A 399 -26.42 -22.37 78.49
CA SER A 399 -26.56 -21.01 79.00
C SER A 399 -27.98 -20.72 79.49
N GLU A 400 -29.00 -21.32 78.85
CA GLU A 400 -30.41 -21.24 79.25
C GLU A 400 -30.64 -22.02 80.55
N HIS A 401 -30.07 -23.22 80.67
CA HIS A 401 -30.06 -23.98 81.93
C HIS A 401 -29.35 -23.25 83.07
N ILE A 402 -28.23 -22.57 82.80
CA ILE A 402 -27.54 -21.75 83.80
C ILE A 402 -28.38 -20.51 84.17
N ALA A 403 -29.08 -19.90 83.22
CA ALA A 403 -29.99 -18.78 83.48
C ALA A 403 -31.18 -19.21 84.34
N LEU A 404 -31.81 -20.34 84.01
CA LEU A 404 -32.92 -20.94 84.78
C LEU A 404 -32.47 -21.34 86.19
N ALA A 405 -31.29 -21.94 86.35
CA ALA A 405 -30.73 -22.28 87.66
C ALA A 405 -30.40 -21.01 88.49
N ALA A 406 -29.93 -19.94 87.85
CA ALA A 406 -29.72 -18.65 88.50
C ALA A 406 -31.04 -18.00 88.93
N GLU A 407 -32.11 -18.18 88.15
CA GLU A 407 -33.46 -17.68 88.45
C GLU A 407 -34.13 -18.50 89.58
N GLU A 408 -33.95 -19.82 89.61
CA GLU A 408 -34.32 -20.67 90.77
C GLU A 408 -33.54 -20.32 92.03
N LEU A 409 -32.24 -20.05 91.93
CA LEU A 409 -31.43 -19.59 93.08
C LEU A 409 -31.87 -18.20 93.58
N SER A 410 -32.25 -17.30 92.67
CA SER A 410 -32.82 -16.00 93.00
C SER A 410 -34.17 -16.14 93.69
N SER A 411 -35.06 -17.01 93.18
CA SER A 411 -36.38 -17.26 93.79
C SER A 411 -36.28 -18.00 95.13
N ALA A 412 -35.34 -18.95 95.26
CA ALA A 412 -35.02 -19.61 96.52
C ALA A 412 -34.46 -18.59 97.54
N GLY A 413 -33.59 -17.68 97.10
CA GLY A 413 -33.09 -16.56 97.92
C GLY A 413 -34.20 -15.62 98.39
N GLN A 414 -35.17 -15.29 97.54
CA GLN A 414 -36.36 -14.53 97.92
C GLN A 414 -37.26 -15.30 98.89
N SER A 415 -37.45 -16.62 98.70
CA SER A 415 -38.22 -17.47 99.62
C SER A 415 -37.55 -17.62 100.99
N LEU A 416 -36.21 -17.71 101.04
CA LEU A 416 -35.42 -17.72 102.27
C LEU A 416 -35.49 -16.37 103.00
N ALA A 417 -35.45 -15.26 102.28
CA ALA A 417 -35.69 -13.93 102.85
C ALA A 417 -37.10 -13.80 103.44
N GLN A 418 -38.10 -14.43 102.81
CA GLN A 418 -39.49 -14.45 103.28
C GLN A 418 -39.71 -15.38 104.49
N VAL A 419 -38.99 -16.51 104.56
CA VAL A 419 -38.98 -17.42 105.72
C VAL A 419 -38.26 -16.79 106.93
N HIS A 420 -37.21 -15.99 106.70
CA HIS A 420 -36.49 -15.30 107.76
C HIS A 420 -37.25 -14.09 108.34
N GLN A 421 -38.27 -13.56 107.64
CA GLN A 421 -39.16 -12.52 108.17
C GLN A 421 -40.29 -13.05 109.08
N ASN A 422 -40.56 -14.37 109.09
CA ASN A 422 -41.70 -14.96 109.81
C ASN A 422 -41.34 -15.81 111.05
N ARG A 423 -40.12 -15.72 111.59
CA ARG A 423 -39.79 -16.30 112.91
C ARG A 423 -39.18 -15.28 113.89
N HIS A 424 -40.11 -14.66 114.62
CA HIS A 424 -40.05 -14.19 116.00
C HIS A 424 -39.32 -12.88 116.39
N PRO A 425 -39.83 -12.20 117.46
CA PRO A 425 -39.68 -10.76 117.67
C PRO A 425 -38.72 -10.34 118.81
N LEU A 426 -38.45 -9.03 118.84
CA LEU A 426 -38.18 -8.17 120.01
C LEU A 426 -36.97 -8.48 120.90
N TRP A 427 -35.87 -7.73 120.74
CA TRP A 427 -35.05 -7.25 121.88
C TRP A 427 -34.58 -5.79 121.64
N LYS A 428 -34.97 -4.89 122.55
CA LYS A 428 -34.54 -3.49 122.66
C LYS A 428 -33.26 -3.40 123.53
N ARG A 429 -32.27 -2.58 123.15
CA ARG A 429 -31.70 -1.49 124.01
C ARG A 429 -30.53 -0.71 123.38
N HIS A 430 -30.77 0.61 123.25
CA HIS A 430 -29.90 1.79 123.43
C HIS A 430 -28.36 1.74 123.41
N ARG A 431 -27.76 2.59 122.55
CA ARG A 431 -26.88 3.77 122.84
C ARG A 431 -26.46 4.42 121.49
N HIS A 432 -26.96 5.61 121.10
CA HIS A 432 -26.44 6.99 121.30
C HIS A 432 -25.27 7.42 120.36
N PRO A 433 -25.06 8.73 120.08
CA PRO A 433 -25.14 9.29 118.73
C PRO A 433 -23.81 9.88 118.21
N TRP A 434 -23.63 9.97 116.89
CA TRP A 434 -22.67 10.89 116.28
C TRP A 434 -23.30 11.61 115.07
N LYS A 435 -23.17 12.95 115.09
CA LYS A 435 -23.63 13.91 114.09
C LYS A 435 -22.57 14.13 113.00
N ARG A 436 -23.07 14.33 111.76
CA ARG A 436 -22.70 15.28 110.68
C ARG A 436 -21.24 15.39 110.18
N CYS A 437 -21.04 15.35 108.85
CA CYS A 437 -20.95 16.56 108.00
C CYS A 437 -20.83 16.25 106.47
N HIS A 438 -21.36 17.20 105.70
CA HIS A 438 -21.39 17.45 104.23
C HIS A 438 -19.98 17.73 103.64
N PRO A 439 -19.76 17.94 102.31
CA PRO A 439 -20.56 18.62 101.26
C PRO A 439 -21.51 17.74 100.44
#